data_AF-A0A1F5EDS0-F1
#
_entry.id   AF-A0A1F5EDS0-F1
#
_cell.length_a   1.000
_cell.length_b   1.000
_cell.length_c   1.000
_cell.angle_alpha   90.00
_cell.angle_beta   90.00
_cell.angle_gamma   90.00
#
_symmetry.space_group_name_H-M   'P 1'
#
loop_
_entity.id
_entity.type
_entity.pdbx_description
1 polymer ?
#
loop_
_entity_poly.entity_id
_entity_poly.type
_entity_poly.pdbx_seq_one_letter_code
_entity_poly.pdbx_strand_id
1 'polypeptide(L)' 'MRKLTRKQAQRIRNLKKKARVIKQKGYSSGKLPKGKELHHKKAVADGGKTTAKNTTVVTKAKHKQIHKNRRAKDKG' A
#
# COMPACT_ATOMS: atom_id res chain seq x y z
N MET A 1 27.54 15.24 9.76
CA MET A 1 26.18 14.71 9.52
C MET A 1 26.25 13.28 8.97
N ARG A 2 25.59 12.31 9.63
CA ARG A 2 25.58 10.91 9.18
C ARG A 2 24.70 10.79 7.92
N LYS A 3 25.28 10.40 6.78
CA LYS A 3 24.54 10.19 5.52
C LYS A 3 23.55 9.03 5.70
N LEU A 4 22.33 9.21 5.20
CA LEU A 4 21.31 8.15 5.18
C LEU A 4 21.77 6.99 4.30
N THR A 5 21.51 5.77 4.77
CA THR A 5 21.70 4.57 3.94
C THR A 5 20.72 4.55 2.77
N ARG A 6 21.06 3.85 1.68
CA ARG A 6 20.16 3.65 0.53
C ARG A 6 18.79 3.11 0.95
N LYS A 7 18.75 2.18 1.90
CA LYS A 7 17.51 1.60 2.45
C LYS A 7 16.65 2.65 3.19
N GLN A 8 17.26 3.50 4.01
CA GLN A 8 16.54 4.59 4.68
C GLN A 8 15.98 5.61 3.68
N ALA A 9 16.78 6.03 2.70
CA ALA A 9 16.32 6.93 1.64
C ALA A 9 15.15 6.31 0.84
N GLN A 10 15.24 5.03 0.49
CA GLN A 10 14.16 4.31 -0.19
C GLN A 10 12.87 4.26 0.64
N ARG A 11 12.98 3.98 1.94
CA ARG A 11 11.84 3.97 2.86
C ARG A 11 11.15 5.32 2.90
N ILE A 12 11.91 6.41 3.02
CA ILE A 12 11.38 7.79 3.03
C ILE A 12 10.65 8.09 1.72
N ARG A 13 11.24 7.77 0.56
CA ARG A 13 10.58 7.96 -0.75
C ARG A 13 9.26 7.20 -0.85
N ASN A 14 9.22 5.96 -0.38
CA ASN A 14 8.02 5.13 -0.40
C ASN A 14 6.92 5.69 0.53
N LEU A 15 7.29 6.19 1.71
CA LEU A 15 6.34 6.83 2.63
C LEU A 15 5.72 8.09 2.01
N LYS A 16 6.54 8.95 1.37
CA LYS A 16 6.05 10.14 0.65
C LYS A 16 5.07 9.77 -0.48
N LYS A 17 5.39 8.72 -1.27
CA LYS A 17 4.49 8.22 -2.32
C LYS A 17 3.16 7.71 -1.76
N LYS A 18 3.20 6.93 -0.67
CA LYS A 18 1.99 6.44 0.01
C LYS A 18 1.12 7.60 0.51
N ALA A 19 1.71 8.58 1.20
CA ALA A 19 0.98 9.75 1.69
C ALA A 19 0.31 10.53 0.55
N ARG A 20 1.00 10.71 -0.59
CA ARG A 20 0.43 11.36 -1.78
C ARG A 20 -0.80 10.61 -2.31
N VAL A 21 -0.71 9.29 -2.43
CA VAL A 21 -1.83 8.45 -2.91
C VAL A 21 -2.99 8.45 -1.92
N ILE A 22 -2.71 8.46 -0.62
CA ILE A 22 -3.76 8.54 0.41
C ILE A 22 -4.51 9.88 0.30
N LYS A 23 -3.79 11.00 0.12
CA LYS A 23 -4.40 12.32 -0.14
C LYS A 23 -5.28 12.33 -1.40
N GLN A 24 -4.79 11.75 -2.49
CA GLN A 24 -5.55 11.62 -3.75
C GLN A 24 -6.86 10.82 -3.60
N LYS A 25 -6.98 9.99 -2.56
CA LYS A 25 -8.18 9.21 -2.25
C LYS A 25 -9.14 9.91 -1.28
N GLY A 26 -8.94 11.19 -1.00
CA GLY A 26 -9.81 11.99 -0.13
C GLY A 26 -9.37 12.05 1.33
N TYR A 27 -8.24 11.44 1.70
CA TYR A 27 -7.72 11.49 3.07
C TYR A 27 -6.66 12.60 3.20
N SER A 28 -7.12 13.82 3.49
CA SER A 28 -6.33 15.06 3.49
C SER A 28 -5.06 15.01 4.37
N SER A 29 -5.11 14.31 5.50
CA SER A 29 -3.97 14.12 6.41
C SER A 29 -2.84 13.26 5.83
N GLY A 30 -3.08 12.58 4.69
CA GLY A 30 -2.14 11.60 4.14
C GLY A 30 -2.02 10.34 4.99
N LYS A 31 -2.90 10.16 5.98
CA LYS A 31 -2.99 8.99 6.85
C LYS A 31 -4.36 8.32 6.66
N LEU A 32 -4.38 6.99 6.78
CA LEU A 32 -5.62 6.24 6.77
C LEU A 32 -6.23 6.19 8.17
N PRO A 33 -7.57 6.12 8.29
CA PRO A 33 -8.25 5.86 9.55
C PRO A 33 -7.79 4.55 10.18
N LYS A 34 -7.95 4.43 11.50
CA LYS A 34 -7.69 3.18 12.22
C LYS A 34 -8.52 2.05 11.61
N GLY A 35 -7.87 0.91 11.35
CA GLY A 35 -8.53 -0.27 10.77
C GLY A 35 -8.65 -0.29 9.24
N LYS A 36 -8.21 0.77 8.54
CA LYS A 36 -8.10 0.79 7.08
C LYS A 36 -6.66 0.63 6.61
N GLU A 37 -6.49 -0.04 5.46
CA GLU A 37 -5.20 -0.32 4.84
C GLU A 37 -5.25 -0.04 3.33
N LEU A 38 -4.09 0.33 2.79
CA LEU A 38 -3.91 0.51 1.35
C LEU A 38 -3.52 -0.84 0.73
N HIS A 39 -4.46 -1.46 0.02
CA HIS A 39 -4.26 -2.70 -0.70
C HIS A 39 -3.87 -2.45 -2.16
N HIS A 40 -2.86 -3.15 -2.66
CA HIS A 40 -2.48 -3.12 -4.07
C HIS A 40 -3.22 -4.21 -4.86
N LYS A 41 -3.94 -3.81 -5.92
CA LYS A 41 -4.62 -4.74 -6.84
C LYS A 41 -3.60 -5.69 -7.50
N LYS A 42 -2.59 -5.14 -8.17
CA LYS A 42 -1.39 -5.89 -8.59
C LYS A 42 -0.34 -5.77 -7.50
N ALA A 43 0.16 -6.89 -6.98
CA ALA A 43 1.08 -6.89 -5.85
C ALA A 43 2.42 -6.23 -6.22
N VAL A 44 3.12 -5.67 -5.23
CA VAL A 44 4.42 -5.03 -5.46
C VAL A 44 5.46 -6.05 -5.93
N ALA A 45 5.37 -7.30 -5.45
CA ALA A 45 6.23 -8.40 -5.88
C ALA A 45 6.12 -8.66 -7.39
N ASP A 46 4.91 -8.50 -7.96
CA ASP A 46 4.63 -8.72 -9.38
C ASP A 46 4.89 -7.45 -10.23
N GLY A 47 5.54 -6.43 -9.67
CA GLY A 47 5.78 -5.14 -10.33
C GLY A 47 4.66 -4.10 -10.16
N GLY A 48 3.73 -4.32 -9.22
CA GLY A 48 2.66 -3.38 -8.91
C GLY A 48 3.15 -2.05 -8.34
N LYS A 49 2.77 -0.93 -8.97
CA LYS A 49 3.16 0.42 -8.53
C LYS A 49 2.20 0.98 -7.47
N THR A 50 2.70 1.83 -6.57
CA THR A 50 1.85 2.54 -5.59
C THR A 50 1.24 3.77 -6.25
N THR A 51 0.09 3.57 -6.92
CA THR A 51 -0.66 4.62 -7.61
C THR A 51 -2.13 4.59 -7.17
N ALA A 52 -2.87 5.70 -7.36
CA ALA A 52 -4.29 5.76 -7.03
C ALA A 52 -5.12 4.68 -7.75
N LYS A 53 -4.76 4.33 -8.99
CA LYS A 53 -5.43 3.30 -9.82
C LYS A 53 -5.14 1.86 -9.35
N ASN A 54 -3.89 1.57 -8.98
CA ASN A 54 -3.48 0.23 -8.53
C ASN A 54 -3.73 -0.01 -7.04
N THR A 55 -4.13 1.01 -6.28
CA THR A 55 -4.39 0.87 -4.85
C THR A 55 -5.85 1.10 -4.52
N THR A 56 -6.34 0.42 -3.50
CA THR A 56 -7.65 0.64 -2.91
C THR A 56 -7.54 0.71 -1.40
N VAL A 57 -8.42 1.48 -0.76
CA VAL A 57 -8.49 1.53 0.71
C VAL A 57 -9.55 0.53 1.14
N VAL A 58 -9.16 -0.43 1.95
CA VAL A 58 -10.01 -1.51 2.45
C VAL A 58 -9.84 -1.65 3.95
N THR A 59 -10.80 -2.29 4.61
CA THR A 59 -10.63 -2.68 6.01
C THR A 59 -9.58 -3.78 6.13
N LYS A 60 -8.93 -3.88 7.29
CA LYS A 60 -7.99 -4.98 7.60
C LYS A 60 -8.60 -6.36 7.33
N ALA A 61 -9.85 -6.56 7.75
CA ALA A 61 -10.58 -7.81 7.54
C ALA A 61 -10.74 -8.12 6.05
N LYS A 62 -11.20 -7.15 5.25
CA LYS A 62 -11.34 -7.31 3.80
C LYS A 62 -9.99 -7.54 3.12
N HIS A 63 -8.95 -6.84 3.56
CA HIS A 63 -7.59 -7.03 3.03
C HIS A 63 -7.11 -8.48 3.24
N LYS A 64 -7.29 -9.01 4.45
CA LYS A 64 -6.96 -10.41 4.79
C LYS A 64 -7.79 -11.39 3.94
N GLN A 65 -9.08 -11.12 3.78
CA GLN A 65 -9.97 -11.96 2.98
C GLN A 65 -9.55 -12.01 1.51
N ILE A 66 -9.18 -10.87 0.91
CA ILE A 66 -8.71 -10.81 -0.49
C ILE A 66 -7.48 -11.71 -0.68
N HIS A 67 -6.51 -11.62 0.23
CA HIS A 67 -5.31 -12.47 0.17
C HIS A 67 -5.63 -13.94 0.40
N LYS A 68 -6.54 -14.26 1.33
CA LYS A 68 -7.00 -15.64 1.56
C LYS A 68 -7.64 -16.23 0.29
N ASN A 69 -8.52 -15.46 -0.36
CA ASN A 69 -9.19 -15.88 -1.59
C ASN A 69 -8.22 -16.08 -2.75
N ARG A 70 -7.19 -15.23 -2.89
CA ARG A 70 -6.14 -15.42 -3.92
C ARG A 70 -5.37 -16.72 -3.70
N ARG A 71 -4.89 -16.95 -2.47
CA ARG A 71 -4.16 -18.17 -2.13
C ARG A 71 -4.98 -19.44 -2.31
N ALA A 72 -6.29 -19.37 -2.11
CA ALA A 72 -7.19 -20.50 -2.35
C ALA A 72 -7.32 -20.80 -3.86
N LYS A 73 -7.33 -19.77 -4.71
CA LYS A 73 -7.35 -19.92 -6.17
C LYS A 73 -6.03 -20.44 -6.72
N ASP A 74 -4.90 -20.07 -6.13
CA ASP A 74 -3.59 -20.56 -6.57
C ASP A 74 -3.34 -22.04 -6.18
N LYS A 75 -4.28 -22.67 -5.44
CA LYS A 75 -4.20 -24.06 -4.97
C LYS A 75 -5.17 -25.01 -5.66
N GLY A 76 -5.98 -24.52 -6.60
CA GLY A 76 -6.88 -25.33 -7.43
C GLY A 76 -6.44 -25.28 -8.88
#